data_AF-A0A2E4YCP1-F1
#
_entry.id   AF-A0A2E4YCP1-F1
#
_cell.length_a   1.000
_cell.length_b   1.000
_cell.length_c   1.000
_cell.angle_alpha   90.00
_cell.angle_beta   90.00
_cell.angle_gamma   90.00
#
_symmetry.space_group_name_H-M   'P 1'
#
loop_
_entity.id
_entity.type
_entity.pdbx_description
1 polymer ?
#
loop_
_entity_poly.entity_id
_entity_poly.type
_entity_poly.pdbx_seq_one_letter_code
_entity_poly.pdbx_strand_id
1 'polypeptide(L)'
;MPRAQVLGVEALHTKDVRHTHHLLVKHLATIRDMPVFKHCRIVLIFESNLAFESQHLLHAVDNAGIKNWVSLSEGQQGSLGWLTTNERKQQMCLLLREAMTVGKIALARQFFSNELGAAAAKQRIKDELSSYCVVTEAPKTTFGKVRQTYTGKLYGKQDDLCIAMQLSLIGCQKFFQDSKYRNFRAPDYLTPNGL
;
A
#
# COMPACT_ATOMS: atom_id res chain seq x y z
N MET A 1 15.69 -15.24 4.90
CA MET A 1 14.64 -14.50 4.19
C MET A 1 14.98 -13.02 4.20
N PRO A 2 14.99 -12.35 3.03
CA PRO A 2 15.14 -10.91 2.96
C PRO A 2 13.96 -10.24 3.66
N ARG A 3 14.26 -9.30 4.57
CA ARG A 3 13.24 -8.51 5.26
C ARG A 3 12.70 -7.45 4.30
N ALA A 4 11.38 -7.36 4.16
CA ALA A 4 10.75 -6.24 3.49
C ALA A 4 11.04 -4.96 4.27
N GLN A 5 11.36 -3.88 3.57
CA GLN A 5 11.66 -2.60 4.20
C GLN A 5 10.67 -1.53 3.74
N VAL A 6 10.13 -0.80 4.70
CA VAL A 6 9.38 0.43 4.41
C VAL A 6 10.39 1.55 4.22
N LEU A 7 10.52 2.04 2.99
CA LEU A 7 11.46 3.12 2.63
C LEU A 7 10.95 4.48 3.07
N GLY A 8 9.65 4.72 2.94
CA GLY A 8 9.02 5.96 3.35
C GLY A 8 7.51 5.85 3.32
N VAL A 9 6.84 6.85 3.89
CA VAL A 9 5.38 6.96 3.85
C VAL A 9 4.99 8.42 3.69
N GLU A 10 3.78 8.64 3.19
CA GLU A 10 3.18 9.97 3.13
C GLU A 10 1.76 9.90 3.64
N ALA A 11 1.34 10.91 4.39
CA ALA A 11 -0.06 11.13 4.70
C ALA A 11 -0.38 12.60 4.52
N LEU A 12 -1.44 12.88 3.79
CA LEU A 12 -1.85 14.23 3.42
C LEU A 12 -3.35 14.36 3.65
N HIS A 13 -3.75 15.40 4.36
CA HIS A 13 -5.16 15.75 4.49
C HIS A 13 -5.46 16.94 3.59
N THR A 14 -6.02 16.69 2.40
CA THR A 14 -6.36 17.74 1.44
C THR A 14 -7.63 17.39 0.68
N LYS A 15 -8.31 18.43 0.21
CA LYS A 15 -9.41 18.32 -0.77
C LYS A 15 -8.93 18.57 -2.20
N ASP A 16 -7.71 19.07 -2.38
CA ASP A 16 -7.14 19.35 -3.70
C ASP A 16 -6.36 18.12 -4.20
N VAL A 17 -6.92 17.48 -5.22
CA VAL A 17 -6.35 16.30 -5.88
C VAL A 17 -4.94 16.57 -6.44
N ARG A 18 -4.63 17.83 -6.83
CA ARG A 18 -3.31 18.19 -7.37
C ARG A 18 -2.20 18.07 -6.33
N HIS A 19 -2.52 18.31 -5.05
CA HIS A 19 -1.54 18.13 -3.98
C HIS A 19 -1.23 16.64 -3.79
N THR A 20 -2.22 15.76 -3.90
CA THR A 20 -2.01 14.30 -3.87
C THR A 20 -1.12 13.85 -5.03
N HIS A 21 -1.36 14.37 -6.24
CA HIS A 21 -0.52 14.07 -7.41
C HIS A 21 0.91 14.54 -7.20
N HIS A 22 1.10 15.78 -6.76
CA HIS A 22 2.41 16.34 -6.50
C HIS A 22 3.17 15.54 -5.44
N LEU A 23 2.50 15.16 -4.35
CA LEU A 23 3.11 14.40 -3.27
C LEU A 23 3.51 12.99 -3.71
N LEU A 24 2.66 12.30 -4.48
CA LEU A 24 2.99 10.99 -5.07
C LEU A 24 4.22 11.11 -5.97
N VAL A 25 4.23 12.06 -6.90
CA VAL A 25 5.35 12.26 -7.83
C VAL A 25 6.64 12.58 -7.07
N LYS A 26 6.58 13.49 -6.09
CA LYS A 26 7.71 13.84 -5.24
C LYS A 26 8.25 12.62 -4.49
N HIS A 27 7.37 11.80 -3.91
CA HIS A 27 7.74 10.57 -3.22
C HIS A 27 8.47 9.59 -4.14
N LEU A 28 7.95 9.36 -5.34
CA LEU A 28 8.58 8.49 -6.34
C LEU A 28 9.92 9.05 -6.84
N ALA A 29 10.02 10.36 -7.03
CA ALA A 29 11.26 11.04 -7.40
C ALA A 29 12.34 10.84 -6.31
N THR A 30 11.97 11.01 -5.03
CA THR A 30 12.88 10.74 -3.90
C THR A 30 13.42 9.30 -3.92
N ILE A 31 12.57 8.31 -4.22
CA ILE A 31 13.01 6.91 -4.36
C ILE A 31 13.98 6.77 -5.53
N ARG A 32 13.73 7.44 -6.66
CA ARG A 32 14.59 7.40 -7.85
C ARG A 32 15.95 8.06 -7.63
N ASP A 33 16.01 9.07 -6.77
CA ASP A 33 17.26 9.74 -6.41
C ASP A 33 18.16 8.86 -5.52
N MET A 34 17.61 7.82 -4.89
CA MET A 34 18.40 6.84 -4.14
C MET A 34 19.19 5.94 -5.11
N PRO A 35 20.54 5.92 -5.04
CA PRO A 35 21.37 5.19 -6.01
C PRO A 35 21.00 3.70 -6.16
N VAL A 36 20.61 3.06 -5.04
CA VAL A 36 20.24 1.65 -5.00
C VAL A 36 18.94 1.35 -5.77
N PHE A 37 18.02 2.32 -5.86
CA PHE A 37 16.70 2.14 -6.47
C PHE A 37 16.55 2.83 -7.83
N LYS A 38 17.58 3.55 -8.29
CA LYS A 38 17.58 4.32 -9.55
C LYS A 38 17.08 3.51 -10.75
N HIS A 39 17.48 2.24 -10.85
CA HIS A 39 17.11 1.36 -11.96
C HIS A 39 16.05 0.31 -11.61
N CYS A 40 15.56 0.27 -10.37
CA CYS A 40 14.57 -0.71 -9.94
C CYS A 40 13.22 -0.52 -10.64
N ARG A 41 12.43 -1.58 -10.76
CA ARG A 41 11.04 -1.45 -11.22
C ARG A 41 10.15 -1.03 -10.05
N ILE A 42 9.36 0.01 -10.24
CA ILE A 42 8.37 0.45 -9.24
C ILE A 42 7.05 -0.24 -9.54
N VAL A 43 6.49 -0.95 -8.57
CA VAL A 43 5.15 -1.56 -8.70
C VAL A 43 4.18 -0.65 -7.95
N LEU A 44 3.21 -0.09 -8.67
CA LEU A 44 2.21 0.82 -8.13
C LEU A 44 0.90 0.07 -7.88
N ILE A 45 0.39 0.16 -6.66
CA ILE A 45 -0.93 -0.31 -6.28
C ILE A 45 -1.75 0.87 -5.78
N PHE A 46 -2.92 1.07 -6.38
CA PHE A 46 -3.86 2.11 -5.98
C PHE A 46 -5.12 1.44 -5.46
N GLU A 47 -5.69 1.96 -4.39
CA GLU A 47 -7.02 1.54 -3.94
C GLU A 47 -8.08 2.07 -4.92
N SER A 48 -9.00 1.21 -5.34
CA SER A 48 -10.11 1.57 -6.24
C SER A 48 -11.42 1.59 -5.46
N ASN A 49 -11.57 2.58 -4.60
CA ASN A 49 -12.86 2.89 -3.98
C ASN A 49 -13.63 3.96 -4.77
N LEU A 50 -12.93 4.78 -5.55
CA LEU A 50 -13.47 5.82 -6.43
C LEU A 50 -12.82 5.67 -7.82
N ALA A 51 -13.62 5.26 -8.80
CA ALA A 51 -13.18 4.59 -10.03
C ALA A 51 -12.06 5.27 -10.84
N PHE A 52 -12.02 6.60 -10.91
CA PHE A 52 -11.12 7.34 -11.81
C PHE A 52 -9.85 7.88 -11.14
N GLU A 53 -9.77 7.90 -9.80
CA GLU A 53 -8.64 8.49 -9.09
C GLU A 53 -7.32 7.79 -9.41
N SER A 54 -7.35 6.46 -9.52
CA SER A 54 -6.16 5.67 -9.90
C SER A 54 -5.64 6.03 -11.30
N GLN A 55 -6.53 6.37 -12.24
CA GLN A 55 -6.14 6.78 -13.60
C GLN A 55 -5.48 8.16 -13.58
N HIS A 56 -6.03 9.10 -12.82
CA HIS A 56 -5.45 10.44 -12.67
C HIS A 56 -4.05 10.40 -12.03
N LEU A 57 -3.85 9.54 -11.01
CA LEU A 57 -2.54 9.33 -10.39
C LEU A 57 -1.53 8.77 -11.38
N LEU A 58 -1.92 7.79 -12.20
CA LEU A 58 -1.03 7.25 -13.22
C LEU A 58 -0.65 8.27 -14.28
N HIS A 59 -1.61 9.07 -14.74
CA HIS A 59 -1.33 10.16 -15.67
C HIS A 59 -0.38 11.20 -15.06
N ALA A 60 -0.49 11.49 -13.75
CA ALA A 60 0.46 12.37 -13.07
C ALA A 60 1.88 11.78 -13.01
N VAL A 61 2.00 10.47 -12.76
CA VAL A 61 3.30 9.76 -12.77
C VAL A 61 3.93 9.76 -14.16
N ASP A 62 3.14 9.54 -15.21
CA ASP A 62 3.59 9.55 -16.60
C ASP A 62 4.03 10.96 -17.04
N ASN A 63 3.22 11.98 -16.76
CA ASN A 63 3.55 13.38 -17.06
C ASN A 63 4.79 13.88 -16.32
N ALA A 64 5.07 13.35 -15.13
CA ALA A 64 6.29 13.65 -14.38
C ALA A 64 7.54 12.96 -14.95
N GLY A 65 7.39 12.11 -15.98
CA GLY A 65 8.49 11.41 -16.62
C GLY A 65 9.11 10.30 -15.77
N ILE A 66 8.39 9.80 -14.75
CA ILE A 66 8.86 8.68 -13.94
C ILE A 66 8.84 7.42 -14.81
N LYS A 67 10.00 6.77 -14.98
CA LYS A 67 10.15 5.59 -15.84
C LYS A 67 10.18 4.28 -15.04
N ASN A 68 10.09 3.16 -15.75
CA ASN A 68 10.23 1.80 -15.24
C ASN A 68 9.29 1.50 -14.06
N TRP A 69 8.01 1.79 -14.24
CA TRP A 69 6.95 1.41 -13.32
C TRP A 69 5.94 0.47 -13.98
N VAL A 70 5.19 -0.25 -13.17
CA VAL A 70 4.05 -1.09 -13.57
C VAL A 70 2.94 -0.91 -12.55
N SER A 71 1.69 -0.83 -13.00
CA SER A 71 0.53 -0.71 -12.11
C SER A 71 -0.22 -2.03 -11.99
N LEU A 72 -0.61 -2.38 -10.77
CA LEU A 72 -1.49 -3.50 -10.51
C LEU A 72 -2.94 -3.11 -10.84
N SER A 73 -3.61 -3.99 -11.59
CA SER A 73 -5.01 -3.85 -12.00
C SER A 73 -5.76 -5.16 -11.75
N GLU A 74 -7.03 -5.04 -11.38
CA GLU A 74 -7.79 -6.16 -10.84
C GLU A 74 -9.16 -6.39 -11.49
N GLY A 75 -9.83 -5.36 -12.03
CA GLY A 75 -11.19 -5.55 -12.52
C GLY A 75 -11.29 -6.32 -13.84
N GLN A 76 -12.53 -6.73 -14.16
CA GLN A 76 -12.87 -7.26 -15.48
C GLN A 76 -12.45 -6.23 -16.55
N GLN A 77 -11.81 -6.71 -17.62
CA GLN A 77 -11.16 -5.87 -18.64
C GLN A 77 -9.95 -5.04 -18.17
N GLY A 78 -9.38 -5.34 -17.00
CA GLY A 78 -8.14 -4.70 -16.54
C GLY A 78 -8.35 -3.31 -15.95
N SER A 79 -9.52 -3.02 -15.36
CA SER A 79 -9.76 -1.76 -14.68
C SER A 79 -8.70 -1.52 -13.59
N LEU A 80 -8.27 -0.26 -13.50
CA LEU A 80 -7.17 0.15 -12.63
C LEU A 80 -7.58 0.21 -11.17
N GLY A 81 -6.61 -0.17 -10.32
CA GLY A 81 -6.73 -0.15 -8.87
C GLY A 81 -7.30 -1.44 -8.27
N TRP A 82 -7.28 -1.46 -6.94
CA TRP A 82 -7.49 -2.63 -6.10
C TRP A 82 -8.73 -2.44 -5.22
N LEU A 83 -9.71 -3.32 -5.36
CA LEU A 83 -10.98 -3.17 -4.63
C LEU A 83 -10.84 -3.69 -3.19
N THR A 84 -11.05 -2.86 -2.17
CA THR A 84 -10.91 -3.27 -0.76
C THR A 84 -12.23 -3.71 -0.14
N THR A 85 -12.69 -4.91 -0.53
CA THR A 85 -13.84 -5.55 0.12
C THR A 85 -13.55 -5.88 1.59
N ASN A 86 -14.60 -6.12 2.39
CA ASN A 86 -14.42 -6.48 3.80
C ASN A 86 -13.57 -7.75 3.98
N GLU A 87 -13.85 -8.80 3.19
CA GLU A 87 -13.07 -10.04 3.17
C GLU A 87 -11.58 -9.79 2.85
N ARG A 88 -11.28 -8.84 1.95
CA ARG A 88 -9.90 -8.48 1.65
C ARG A 88 -9.26 -7.69 2.77
N LYS A 89 -9.99 -6.80 3.43
CA LYS A 89 -9.49 -6.10 4.63
C LYS A 89 -9.12 -7.10 5.72
N GLN A 90 -9.91 -8.16 5.90
CA GLN A 90 -9.55 -9.27 6.77
C GLN A 90 -8.23 -9.94 6.34
N GLN A 91 -8.14 -10.35 5.08
CA GLN A 91 -6.94 -11.02 4.54
C GLN A 91 -5.68 -10.14 4.68
N MET A 92 -5.77 -8.87 4.31
CA MET A 92 -4.67 -7.91 4.42
C MET A 92 -4.25 -7.67 5.88
N CYS A 93 -5.23 -7.56 6.79
CA CYS A 93 -4.97 -7.42 8.22
C CYS A 93 -4.22 -8.63 8.78
N LEU A 94 -4.64 -9.85 8.43
CA LEU A 94 -3.98 -11.08 8.85
C LEU A 94 -2.55 -11.17 8.30
N LEU A 95 -2.36 -10.84 7.02
CA LEU A 95 -1.05 -10.85 6.37
C LEU A 95 -0.07 -9.87 7.02
N LEU A 96 -0.51 -8.63 7.28
CA LEU A 96 0.32 -7.64 7.96
C LEU A 96 0.66 -8.08 9.38
N ARG A 97 -0.32 -8.61 10.12
CA ARG A 97 -0.11 -9.11 11.48
C ARG A 97 0.95 -10.22 11.51
N GLU A 98 0.81 -11.23 10.65
CA GLU A 98 1.77 -12.33 10.56
C GLU A 98 3.18 -11.78 10.26
N ALA A 99 3.29 -10.92 9.24
CA ALA A 99 4.57 -10.36 8.82
C ALA A 99 5.25 -9.53 9.92
N MET A 100 4.47 -8.79 10.73
CA MET A 100 4.98 -8.07 11.88
C MET A 100 5.41 -9.01 13.01
N THR A 101 4.60 -10.02 13.35
CA THR A 101 4.88 -10.97 14.43
C THR A 101 6.19 -11.72 14.22
N VAL A 102 6.50 -12.11 12.97
CA VAL A 102 7.73 -12.84 12.65
C VAL A 102 8.92 -11.92 12.27
N GLY A 103 8.74 -10.59 12.33
CA GLY A 103 9.79 -9.63 12.00
C GLY A 103 10.20 -9.61 10.51
N LYS A 104 9.27 -9.92 9.60
CA LYS A 104 9.48 -9.86 8.14
C LYS A 104 9.48 -8.44 7.58
N ILE A 105 8.96 -7.46 8.34
CA ILE A 105 8.87 -6.05 7.93
C ILE A 105 9.69 -5.20 8.89
N ALA A 106 10.50 -4.30 8.34
CA ALA A 106 11.25 -3.30 9.11
C ALA A 106 11.15 -1.93 8.44
N LEU A 107 11.44 -0.87 9.19
CA LEU A 107 11.67 0.44 8.59
C LEU A 107 13.10 0.53 8.06
N ALA A 108 13.29 1.13 6.90
CA ALA A 108 14.61 1.35 6.34
C ALA A 108 15.46 2.26 7.23
N ARG A 109 16.79 2.09 7.18
CA ARG A 109 17.73 2.97 7.91
C ARG A 109 17.57 4.43 7.47
N GLN A 110 17.40 4.65 6.17
CA GLN A 110 17.16 5.96 5.55
C GLN A 110 15.67 6.19 5.30
N PHE A 111 14.84 5.96 6.33
CA PHE A 111 13.39 6.17 6.24
C PHE A 111 13.04 7.64 6.03
N PHE A 112 12.11 7.94 5.11
CA PHE A 112 11.70 9.31 4.80
C PHE A 112 10.18 9.53 4.74
N SER A 113 9.78 10.79 4.86
CA SER A 113 8.45 11.31 4.51
C SER A 113 8.65 12.75 4.09
N ASN A 114 8.14 13.12 2.92
CA ASN A 114 8.26 14.45 2.36
C ASN A 114 7.32 15.47 3.00
N GLU A 115 6.16 15.01 3.50
CA GLU A 115 5.13 15.87 4.09
C GLU A 115 5.25 15.96 5.61
N LEU A 116 5.30 14.82 6.31
CA LEU A 116 5.28 14.79 7.78
C LEU A 116 6.67 14.89 8.40
N GLY A 117 7.70 14.51 7.65
CA GLY A 117 9.03 14.24 8.18
C GLY A 117 9.14 12.86 8.85
N ALA A 118 10.36 12.30 8.85
CA ALA A 118 10.59 10.90 9.22
C ALA A 118 10.13 10.54 10.66
N ALA A 119 10.36 11.42 11.65
CA ALA A 119 10.01 11.13 13.04
C ALA A 119 8.49 11.10 13.25
N ALA A 120 7.76 12.11 12.75
CA ALA A 120 6.31 12.18 12.86
C ALA A 120 5.63 11.06 12.07
N ALA A 121 6.15 10.74 10.88
CA ALA A 121 5.66 9.60 10.09
C ALA A 121 5.82 8.26 10.82
N LYS A 122 6.96 8.01 11.48
CA LYS A 122 7.16 6.80 12.30
C LYS A 122 6.18 6.71 13.46
N GLN A 123 5.99 7.83 14.16
CA GLN A 123 5.04 7.90 15.26
C GLN A 123 3.62 7.62 14.78
N ARG A 124 3.24 8.23 13.66
CA ARG A 124 1.93 8.04 13.05
C ARG A 124 1.68 6.58 12.61
N ILE A 125 2.66 5.92 11.97
CA ILE A 125 2.57 4.49 11.67
C ILE A 125 2.29 3.69 12.95
N LYS A 126 3.03 3.95 14.03
CA LYS A 126 2.85 3.26 15.31
C LYS A 126 1.44 3.46 15.86
N ASP A 127 0.94 4.69 15.82
CA ASP A 127 -0.37 5.05 16.37
C ASP A 127 -1.51 4.42 15.55
N GLU A 128 -1.43 4.47 14.22
CA GLU A 128 -2.42 3.87 13.33
C GLU A 128 -2.43 2.34 13.44
N LEU A 129 -1.26 1.70 13.46
CA LEU A 129 -1.15 0.24 13.64
C LEU A 129 -1.66 -0.23 15.00
N SER A 130 -1.42 0.54 16.06
CA SER A 130 -1.88 0.20 17.43
C SER A 130 -3.38 0.43 17.61
N SER A 131 -3.98 1.31 16.80
CA SER A 131 -5.40 1.66 16.87
C SER A 131 -6.28 0.83 15.93
N TYR A 132 -5.67 0.17 14.94
CA TYR A 132 -6.40 -0.65 13.97
C TYR A 132 -7.00 -1.89 14.65
N CYS A 133 -8.31 -2.07 14.53
CA CYS A 133 -9.03 -3.12 15.25
C CYS A 133 -10.16 -3.73 14.42
N VAL A 134 -10.78 -4.78 14.98
CA VAL A 134 -11.96 -5.43 14.43
C VAL A 134 -13.16 -5.09 15.32
N VAL A 135 -14.09 -4.32 14.76
CA VAL A 135 -15.36 -4.02 15.41
C VAL A 135 -16.35 -5.11 15.06
N THR A 136 -16.91 -5.75 16.08
CA THR A 136 -17.91 -6.81 15.89
C THR A 136 -19.27 -6.25 16.26
N GLU A 137 -20.14 -6.10 15.27
CA GLU A 137 -21.50 -5.61 15.44
C GLU A 137 -22.46 -6.79 15.58
N ALA A 138 -23.34 -6.72 16.58
CA ALA A 138 -24.38 -7.70 16.78
C ALA A 138 -25.32 -7.75 15.57
N PRO A 139 -25.87 -8.94 15.23
CA PRO A 139 -26.89 -9.08 14.21
C PRO A 139 -28.07 -8.13 14.46
N LYS A 140 -28.55 -7.44 13.43
CA LYS A 140 -29.76 -6.61 13.52
C LYS A 140 -31.05 -7.45 13.64
N THR A 141 -30.97 -8.74 13.34
CA THR A 141 -32.08 -9.68 13.36
C THR A 141 -31.62 -10.99 13.97
N THR A 142 -32.55 -11.79 14.51
CA THR A 142 -32.27 -13.09 15.16
C THR A 142 -31.55 -14.10 14.26
N PHE A 143 -31.69 -13.97 12.94
CA PHE A 143 -31.02 -14.80 11.92
C PHE A 143 -29.90 -14.06 11.18
N GLY A 144 -29.58 -12.83 11.57
CA GLY A 144 -28.55 -12.03 10.92
C GLY A 144 -27.16 -12.58 11.21
N LYS A 145 -26.25 -12.44 10.24
CA LYS A 145 -24.83 -12.72 10.46
C LYS A 145 -24.21 -11.60 11.28
N VAL A 146 -23.29 -11.98 12.17
CA VAL A 146 -22.41 -11.03 12.87
C VAL A 146 -21.60 -10.29 11.82
N ARG A 147 -21.57 -8.96 11.90
CA ARG A 147 -20.80 -8.13 10.98
C ARG A 147 -19.48 -7.75 11.64
N GLN A 148 -18.38 -8.11 11.00
CA GLN A 148 -17.05 -7.67 11.39
C GLN A 148 -16.61 -6.51 10.50
N THR A 149 -16.09 -5.45 11.11
CA THR A 149 -15.59 -4.27 10.41
C THR A 149 -14.14 -4.04 10.82
N TYR A 150 -13.24 -4.09 9.85
CA TYR A 150 -11.81 -3.83 10.03
C TYR A 150 -11.53 -2.34 9.81
N THR A 151 -11.13 -1.64 10.87
CA THR A 151 -10.93 -0.18 10.80
C THR A 151 -10.01 0.34 11.90
N GLY A 152 -9.28 1.42 11.61
CA GLY A 152 -8.62 2.26 12.61
C GLY A 152 -9.29 3.64 12.76
N LYS A 153 -10.44 3.88 12.12
CA LYS A 153 -11.15 5.18 12.13
C LYS A 153 -12.03 5.42 13.35
N LEU A 154 -11.86 4.62 14.41
CA LEU A 154 -12.59 4.82 15.65
C LEU A 154 -12.14 6.12 16.34
N TYR A 155 -13.10 6.85 16.92
CA TYR A 155 -12.84 8.08 17.68
C TYR A 155 -12.13 9.18 16.87
N GLY A 156 -12.43 9.29 15.57
CA GLY A 156 -11.87 10.34 14.69
C GLY A 156 -10.42 10.11 14.26
N LYS A 157 -9.87 8.91 14.53
CA LYS A 157 -8.53 8.52 14.07
C LYS A 157 -8.52 8.25 12.56
N GLN A 158 -7.31 8.20 12.00
CA GLN A 158 -7.06 7.85 10.60
C GLN A 158 -6.39 6.46 10.55
N ASP A 159 -6.56 5.76 9.42
CA ASP A 159 -5.95 4.45 9.19
C ASP A 159 -5.30 4.33 7.80
N ASP A 160 -5.12 5.45 7.11
CA ASP A 160 -4.69 5.47 5.71
C ASP A 160 -3.27 4.92 5.54
N LEU A 161 -2.35 5.13 6.49
CA LEU A 161 -1.00 4.53 6.45
C LEU A 161 -1.05 3.04 6.76
N CYS A 162 -1.89 2.62 7.70
CA CYS A 162 -2.11 1.21 8.01
C CYS A 162 -2.66 0.46 6.77
N ILE A 163 -3.66 1.03 6.10
CA ILE A 163 -4.24 0.49 4.87
C ILE A 163 -3.21 0.49 3.72
N ALA A 164 -2.41 1.55 3.58
CA ALA A 164 -1.34 1.59 2.58
C ALA A 164 -0.29 0.48 2.77
N MET A 165 0.11 0.21 4.02
CA MET A 165 1.01 -0.91 4.34
C MET A 165 0.37 -2.27 4.02
N GLN A 166 -0.89 -2.44 4.41
CA GLN A 166 -1.69 -3.63 4.10
C GLN A 166 -1.78 -3.90 2.58
N LEU A 167 -2.09 -2.87 1.80
CA LEU A 167 -2.13 -2.90 0.34
C LEU A 167 -0.77 -3.24 -0.26
N SER A 168 0.31 -2.67 0.28
CA SER A 168 1.67 -2.93 -0.22
C SER A 168 2.05 -4.41 -0.10
N LEU A 169 1.67 -5.08 0.98
CA LEU A 169 1.96 -6.50 1.19
C LEU A 169 1.15 -7.42 0.27
N ILE A 170 -0.16 -7.20 0.17
CA ILE A 170 -1.00 -8.03 -0.72
C ILE A 170 -0.66 -7.76 -2.19
N GLY A 171 -0.35 -6.51 -2.54
CA GLY A 171 0.12 -6.12 -3.87
C GLY A 171 1.42 -6.82 -4.23
N CYS A 172 2.36 -6.91 -3.29
CA CYS A 172 3.60 -7.68 -3.48
C CYS A 172 3.30 -9.16 -3.77
N GLN A 173 2.47 -9.81 -2.96
CA GLN A 173 2.07 -11.21 -3.20
C GLN A 173 1.43 -11.38 -4.59
N LYS A 174 0.48 -10.52 -4.94
CA LYS A 174 -0.19 -10.56 -6.24
C LYS A 174 0.80 -10.39 -7.39
N PHE A 175 1.71 -9.42 -7.29
CA PHE A 175 2.72 -9.16 -8.31
C PHE A 175 3.58 -10.39 -8.60
N PHE A 176 3.89 -11.21 -7.59
CA PHE A 176 4.70 -12.43 -7.74
C PHE A 176 3.90 -13.71 -8.03
N GLN A 177 2.61 -13.77 -7.69
CA GLN A 177 1.77 -14.94 -7.94
C GLN A 177 1.09 -14.91 -9.31
N ASP A 178 0.69 -13.72 -9.79
CA ASP A 178 -0.15 -13.62 -10.99
C ASP A 178 0.69 -13.65 -12.29
N SER A 179 0.39 -14.59 -13.18
CA SER A 179 1.11 -14.75 -14.46
C SER A 179 1.09 -13.50 -15.33
N LYS A 180 0.08 -12.64 -15.20
CA LYS A 180 -0.01 -11.35 -15.89
C LYS A 180 1.23 -10.48 -15.66
N TYR A 181 1.84 -10.55 -14.48
CA TYR A 181 2.98 -9.71 -14.13
C TYR A 181 4.33 -10.39 -14.37
N ARG A 182 4.36 -11.61 -14.91
CA ARG A 182 5.59 -12.41 -15.07
C ARG A 182 6.68 -11.68 -15.86
N ASN A 183 6.31 -11.02 -16.96
CA ASN A 183 7.25 -10.29 -17.84
C ASN A 183 7.84 -9.04 -17.17
N PHE A 184 7.25 -8.60 -16.04
CA PHE A 184 7.76 -7.46 -15.30
C PHE A 184 8.73 -7.87 -14.17
N ARG A 185 8.92 -9.17 -13.93
CA ARG A 185 9.84 -9.66 -12.90
C ARG A 185 11.25 -9.80 -13.47
N ALA A 186 12.27 -9.63 -12.64
CA ALA A 186 13.62 -10.01 -13.04
C ALA A 186 13.67 -11.55 -13.21
N PRO A 187 14.40 -12.08 -14.20
CA PRO A 187 14.47 -13.53 -14.43
C PRO A 187 14.94 -14.32 -13.20
N ASP A 188 15.77 -13.67 -12.37
CA ASP A 188 16.53 -14.31 -11.29
C ASP A 188 15.77 -14.37 -9.96
N TYR A 189 14.60 -13.71 -9.87
CA TYR A 189 13.79 -13.63 -8.64
C TYR A 189 13.09 -14.93 -8.25
N LEU A 190 12.97 -15.88 -9.18
CA LEU A 190 12.36 -17.20 -8.95
C LEU A 190 13.36 -18.26 -8.47
N THR A 191 14.61 -17.87 -8.20
CA THR A 191 15.59 -18.77 -7.58
C THR A 191 15.29 -18.92 -6.07
N PRO A 192 15.68 -20.03 -5.43
CA PRO A 192 15.53 -20.23 -3.98
C PRO A 192 16.15 -19.12 -3.10
N ASN A 193 16.97 -18.25 -3.69
CA ASN A 193 17.63 -17.11 -3.04
C ASN A 193 16.81 -15.80 -3.13
N GLY A 194 15.71 -15.78 -3.89
CA GLY A 194 14.87 -14.60 -4.16
C GLY A 194 13.71 -14.38 -3.19
N LEU A 195 13.48 -15.29 -2.23
CA LEU A 195 12.46 -15.21 -1.16
C LEU A 195 13.01 -15.68 0.19
#